data_AF-A0AA38HFX4-F1
#
_entry.id   AF-A0AA38HFX4-F1
#
_cell.length_a   1.000
_cell.length_b   1.000
_cell.length_c   1.000
_cell.angle_alpha   90.00
_cell.angle_beta   90.00
_cell.angle_gamma   90.00
#
_symmetry.space_group_name_H-M   'P 1'
#
loop_
_entity.id
_entity.type
_entity.pdbx_description
1 polymer ?
#
loop_
_entity_poly.entity_id
_entity_poly.type
_entity_poly.pdbx_seq_one_letter_code
_entity_poly.pdbx_strand_id
1 'polypeptide(L)'
;MAIAPSPSPTYLPISALLPPSREPHSAPHRPLPSPSAAILGPLPPTTPLSLALNWLALSDLPEYESTVRLDNDAGPSRHQAGPVGVAATEGGKSERRKRRPERVLIVTGRKDEFYQVLQDDDEDWMRDHGSDYTVLDRLKRVDIRYCPSPAHLTLLLSLLTPRDHTSAAPAPAESTFMLESPPGLVVFWDLAGLLMEWEGMDENALPDDGMDGLFGGMQAMEPKLRFKKSVKLSDYLDLISASRATVDHISSSDPSRPPTQLIVLEPNLDAHSSLPVLLPSSTATGVNESAMSSQVRQKRIKILDGLRWILGEEAIGVVSPFDTIAEDIHAPQFQLDFAADPETTCYIKQRRCGRGEWARPALREGDTDGDRGGWRWEWA
;
A
#
# COMPACT_ATOMS: atom_id res chain seq x y z
N MET A 1 38.67 1.47 -12.38
CA MET A 1 37.60 0.60 -11.84
C MET A 1 36.31 0.99 -12.53
N ALA A 2 35.72 0.10 -13.33
CA ALA A 2 34.40 0.35 -13.90
C ALA A 2 33.35 0.10 -12.81
N ILE A 3 32.52 1.10 -12.53
CA ILE A 3 31.37 0.96 -11.63
C ILE A 3 30.36 0.10 -12.40
N ALA A 4 30.09 -1.11 -11.89
CA ALA A 4 29.03 -1.94 -12.47
C ALA A 4 27.69 -1.16 -12.35
N PRO A 5 26.85 -1.16 -13.39
CA PRO A 5 25.55 -0.48 -13.32
C PRO A 5 24.74 -1.08 -12.17
N SER A 6 24.27 -0.22 -11.26
CA SER A 6 23.38 -0.63 -10.18
C SER A 6 22.07 -1.16 -10.76
N PRO A 7 21.51 -2.27 -10.24
CA PRO A 7 20.24 -2.80 -10.69
C PRO A 7 19.12 -1.75 -10.53
N SER A 8 18.35 -1.51 -11.60
CA SER A 8 17.23 -0.57 -11.59
C SER A 8 16.02 -1.17 -10.86
N PRO A 9 15.26 -0.36 -10.09
CA PRO A 9 14.04 -0.83 -9.44
C PRO A 9 12.97 -1.26 -10.46
N THR A 10 12.19 -2.29 -10.10
CA THR A 10 11.03 -2.75 -10.89
C THR A 10 9.92 -1.71 -10.83
N TYR A 11 9.58 -1.06 -11.94
CA TYR A 11 8.51 -0.06 -11.93
C TYR A 11 7.13 -0.69 -11.70
N LEU A 12 6.48 -0.33 -10.59
CA LEU A 12 5.12 -0.76 -10.27
C LEU A 12 4.12 0.29 -10.78
N PRO A 13 3.19 -0.02 -11.70
CA PRO A 13 2.24 0.96 -12.21
C PRO A 13 1.21 1.38 -11.14
N ILE A 14 0.68 2.60 -11.25
CA ILE A 14 -0.42 3.11 -10.41
C ILE A 14 -1.61 2.16 -10.47
N SER A 15 -1.87 1.56 -11.64
CA SER A 15 -2.94 0.57 -11.80
C SER A 15 -2.86 -0.63 -10.85
N ALA A 16 -1.69 -0.93 -10.29
CA ALA A 16 -1.49 -2.01 -9.33
C ALA A 16 -2.15 -1.77 -7.96
N LEU A 17 -2.62 -0.55 -7.68
CA LEU A 17 -3.36 -0.22 -6.44
C LEU A 17 -4.73 -0.90 -6.36
N LEU A 18 -5.33 -1.19 -7.51
CA LEU A 18 -6.63 -1.83 -7.62
C LEU A 18 -6.48 -3.17 -8.35
N PRO A 19 -7.48 -4.07 -8.25
CA PRO A 19 -7.49 -5.25 -9.10
C PRO A 19 -7.46 -4.89 -10.59
N PRO A 20 -7.01 -5.82 -11.46
CA PRO A 20 -7.02 -5.62 -12.91
C PRO A 20 -8.41 -5.19 -13.42
N SER A 21 -8.47 -4.02 -14.05
CA SER A 21 -9.70 -3.53 -14.68
C SER A 21 -10.13 -4.46 -15.82
N ARG A 22 -11.44 -4.64 -15.99
CA ARG A 22 -12.00 -5.31 -17.18
C ARG A 22 -11.81 -4.46 -18.44
N GLU A 23 -11.67 -3.16 -18.27
CA GLU A 23 -11.42 -2.19 -19.33
C GLU A 23 -9.93 -1.80 -19.28
N PRO A 24 -9.07 -2.43 -20.09
CA PRO A 24 -7.62 -2.25 -19.99
C PRO A 24 -7.15 -0.81 -20.30
N HIS A 25 -8.00 0.00 -20.92
CA HIS A 25 -7.69 1.39 -21.29
C HIS A 25 -8.02 2.40 -20.18
N SER A 26 -8.79 2.03 -19.14
CA SER A 26 -9.08 2.94 -18.02
C SER A 26 -7.97 2.95 -16.96
N ALA A 27 -7.13 1.91 -16.94
CA ALA A 27 -6.11 1.74 -15.92
C ALA A 27 -4.86 2.62 -16.18
N PRO A 28 -4.40 3.41 -15.20
CA PRO A 28 -3.22 4.25 -15.37
C PRO A 28 -1.94 3.40 -15.47
N HIS A 29 -1.20 3.55 -16.57
CA HIS A 29 0.04 2.82 -16.82
C HIS A 29 1.29 3.49 -16.21
N ARG A 30 1.17 4.72 -15.70
CA ARG A 30 2.31 5.44 -15.12
C ARG A 30 2.82 4.72 -13.89
N PRO A 31 4.14 4.70 -13.64
CA PRO A 31 4.70 4.07 -12.45
C PRO A 31 4.36 4.88 -11.20
N LEU A 32 4.21 4.18 -10.09
CA LEU A 32 4.27 4.78 -8.76
C LEU A 32 5.66 5.41 -8.53
N PRO A 33 5.74 6.49 -7.74
CA PRO A 33 7.02 7.04 -7.31
C PRO A 33 7.90 5.97 -6.66
N SER A 34 9.16 5.92 -7.06
CA SER A 34 10.16 4.94 -6.60
C SER A 34 11.40 5.67 -6.10
N PRO A 35 12.05 5.20 -5.02
CA PRO A 35 11.84 3.92 -4.35
C PRO A 35 10.72 3.92 -3.29
N SER A 36 10.15 5.08 -2.98
CA SER A 36 9.12 5.21 -1.94
C SER A 36 7.91 5.99 -2.43
N ALA A 37 6.71 5.53 -2.06
CA ALA A 37 5.45 6.24 -2.28
C ALA A 37 4.58 6.19 -1.01
N ALA A 38 3.80 7.24 -0.77
CA ALA A 38 2.74 7.24 0.23
C ALA A 38 1.43 7.73 -0.39
N ILE A 39 0.33 7.01 -0.12
CA ILE A 39 -0.99 7.33 -0.65
C ILE A 39 -1.94 7.50 0.52
N LEU A 40 -2.54 8.69 0.61
CA LEU A 40 -3.51 9.05 1.65
C LEU A 40 -4.90 9.07 1.04
N GLY A 41 -5.89 8.57 1.76
CA GLY A 41 -7.29 8.65 1.37
C GLY A 41 -7.89 7.27 1.09
N PRO A 42 -9.21 7.22 0.85
CA PRO A 42 -9.95 5.97 0.79
C PRO A 42 -9.39 5.05 -0.30
N LEU A 43 -9.03 3.84 0.12
CA LEU A 43 -8.55 2.76 -0.74
C LEU A 43 -9.22 1.45 -0.31
N PRO A 44 -9.41 0.49 -1.22
CA PRO A 44 -9.90 -0.83 -0.84
C PRO A 44 -8.95 -1.48 0.17
N PRO A 45 -9.47 -2.23 1.16
CA PRO A 45 -8.64 -2.99 2.09
C PRO A 45 -7.81 -4.08 1.41
N THR A 46 -8.16 -4.46 0.18
CA THR A 46 -7.41 -5.40 -0.65
C THR A 46 -6.23 -4.76 -1.40
N THR A 47 -6.09 -3.42 -1.43
CA THR A 47 -4.99 -2.72 -2.13
C THR A 47 -3.60 -3.28 -1.79
N PRO A 48 -3.22 -3.58 -0.53
CA PRO A 48 -1.92 -4.18 -0.22
C PRO A 48 -1.69 -5.51 -0.94
N LEU A 49 -2.73 -6.33 -1.07
CA LEU A 49 -2.66 -7.62 -1.75
C LEU A 49 -2.58 -7.42 -3.28
N SER A 50 -3.37 -6.50 -3.83
CA SER A 50 -3.31 -6.14 -5.25
C SER A 50 -1.91 -5.67 -5.65
N LEU A 51 -1.29 -4.80 -4.85
CA LEU A 51 0.10 -4.36 -5.08
C LEU A 51 1.08 -5.52 -5.03
N ALA A 52 0.97 -6.37 -4.01
CA ALA A 52 1.88 -7.51 -3.83
C ALA A 52 1.80 -8.49 -5.00
N LEU A 53 0.57 -8.82 -5.45
CA LEU A 53 0.33 -9.75 -6.55
C LEU A 53 0.83 -9.19 -7.88
N ASN A 54 0.57 -7.92 -8.17
CA ASN A 54 1.04 -7.25 -9.38
C ASN A 54 2.57 -7.13 -9.39
N TRP A 55 3.18 -6.77 -8.26
CA TRP A 55 4.63 -6.68 -8.16
C TRP A 55 5.32 -8.05 -8.35
N LEU A 56 4.76 -9.11 -7.77
CA LEU A 56 5.26 -10.48 -7.98
C LEU A 56 5.05 -10.92 -9.44
N ALA A 57 3.92 -10.57 -10.06
CA ALA A 57 3.68 -10.87 -11.47
C ALA A 57 4.71 -10.20 -12.38
N LEU A 58 5.09 -8.95 -12.12
CA LEU A 58 6.15 -8.25 -12.83
C LEU A 58 7.52 -8.89 -12.58
N SER A 59 7.79 -9.31 -11.34
CA SER A 59 9.04 -9.94 -10.96
C SER A 59 9.21 -11.36 -11.54
N ASP A 60 8.10 -12.03 -11.86
CA ASP A 60 8.08 -13.34 -12.50
C ASP A 60 8.36 -13.27 -14.02
N LEU A 61 8.28 -12.07 -14.63
CA LEU A 61 8.56 -11.91 -16.05
C LEU A 61 10.03 -12.25 -16.34
N PRO A 62 10.31 -13.01 -17.42
CA PRO A 62 11.68 -13.26 -17.82
C PRO A 62 12.35 -11.92 -18.14
N GLU A 63 13.59 -11.74 -17.70
CA GLU A 63 14.39 -10.64 -18.20
C GLU A 63 14.43 -10.71 -19.72
N TYR A 64 13.85 -9.69 -20.35
CA TYR A 64 14.00 -9.52 -21.77
C TYR A 64 15.45 -9.09 -21.99
N GLU A 65 16.34 -10.06 -22.20
CA GLU A 65 17.65 -9.79 -22.76
C GLU A 65 17.39 -9.11 -24.11
N SER A 66 17.58 -7.79 -24.16
CA SER A 66 17.54 -7.00 -25.39
C SER A 66 18.77 -7.31 -26.25
N THR A 67 19.04 -8.58 -26.52
CA THR A 67 19.96 -9.00 -27.56
C THR A 67 19.26 -8.89 -28.91
N VAL A 68 18.78 -7.69 -29.26
CA VAL A 68 18.90 -7.26 -30.64
C VAL A 68 20.36 -6.89 -30.80
N ARG A 69 21.21 -7.92 -30.98
CA ARG A 69 22.43 -7.72 -31.74
C ARG A 69 21.95 -7.31 -33.12
N LEU A 70 21.92 -6.00 -33.36
CA LEU A 70 22.01 -5.48 -34.72
C LEU A 70 23.36 -5.98 -35.22
N ASP A 71 23.38 -7.18 -35.80
CA ASP A 71 24.41 -7.60 -36.71
C ASP A 71 24.29 -6.69 -37.95
N ASN A 72 24.78 -5.46 -37.78
CA ASN A 72 25.23 -4.63 -38.86
C ASN A 72 26.51 -5.28 -39.39
N ASP A 73 26.36 -6.33 -40.18
CA ASP A 73 27.35 -6.69 -41.18
C ASP A 73 26.63 -6.89 -42.52
N ALA A 74 26.42 -5.75 -43.18
CA ALA A 74 26.21 -5.72 -44.61
C ALA A 74 27.52 -6.15 -45.30
N GLY A 75 27.54 -7.37 -45.81
CA GLY A 75 28.57 -7.86 -46.73
C GLY A 75 28.04 -9.00 -47.61
N PRO A 76 28.00 -8.86 -48.94
CA PRO A 76 27.36 -9.84 -49.83
C PRO A 76 28.33 -10.92 -50.35
N SER A 77 27.73 -11.99 -50.91
CA SER A 77 28.35 -13.07 -51.70
C SER A 77 29.00 -14.20 -50.86
N ARG A 78 28.86 -15.49 -51.16
CA ARG A 78 28.67 -16.18 -52.44
C ARG A 78 28.35 -17.66 -52.17
N HIS A 79 27.58 -18.28 -53.05
CA HIS A 79 27.31 -19.72 -53.10
C HIS A 79 28.54 -20.61 -52.84
N GLN A 80 28.41 -21.59 -51.93
CA GLN A 80 28.98 -22.93 -52.14
C GLN A 80 28.27 -23.98 -51.29
N ALA A 81 27.70 -24.96 -51.97
CA ALA A 81 27.14 -26.17 -51.40
C ALA A 81 28.27 -27.15 -51.07
N GLY A 82 28.25 -27.72 -49.87
CA GLY A 82 29.14 -28.80 -49.45
C GLY A 82 28.65 -29.39 -48.11
N PRO A 83 28.38 -30.70 -48.01
CA PRO A 83 27.87 -31.32 -46.79
C PRO A 83 28.99 -32.04 -46.04
N VAL A 84 29.44 -31.55 -44.88
CA VAL A 84 30.26 -32.33 -43.94
C VAL A 84 30.07 -31.83 -42.51
N GLY A 85 29.80 -32.76 -41.60
CA GLY A 85 30.48 -32.76 -40.30
C GLY A 85 29.72 -32.17 -39.12
N VAL A 86 28.94 -33.02 -38.48
CA VAL A 86 28.49 -32.89 -37.09
C VAL A 86 29.70 -32.65 -36.19
N ALA A 87 29.84 -31.43 -35.67
CA ALA A 87 30.57 -31.15 -34.45
C ALA A 87 29.67 -30.25 -33.61
N ALA A 88 28.98 -30.88 -32.68
CA ALA A 88 28.24 -30.22 -31.62
C ALA A 88 29.24 -29.41 -30.78
N THR A 89 29.40 -28.13 -31.10
CA THR A 89 29.94 -27.16 -30.17
C THR A 89 28.86 -26.99 -29.11
N GLU A 90 29.14 -27.54 -27.93
CA GLU A 90 28.35 -27.40 -26.71
C GLU A 90 27.94 -25.93 -26.57
N GLY A 91 26.67 -25.67 -26.89
CA GLY A 91 26.02 -24.41 -26.57
C GLY A 91 26.22 -24.22 -25.08
N GLY A 92 27.00 -23.19 -24.73
CA GLY A 92 27.20 -22.76 -23.36
C GLY A 92 25.83 -22.70 -22.71
N LYS A 93 25.57 -23.66 -21.81
CA LYS A 93 24.49 -23.57 -20.85
C LYS A 93 24.82 -22.32 -20.07
N SER A 94 24.33 -21.18 -20.54
CA SER A 94 24.17 -19.99 -19.72
C SER A 94 23.38 -20.52 -18.54
N GLU A 95 24.08 -20.77 -17.43
CA GLU A 95 23.46 -21.04 -16.15
C GLU A 95 22.58 -19.84 -15.94
N ARG A 96 21.30 -19.96 -16.30
CA ARG A 96 20.24 -19.10 -15.81
C ARG A 96 20.39 -19.20 -14.31
N ARG A 97 21.11 -18.25 -13.72
CA ARG A 97 21.22 -18.07 -12.28
C ARG A 97 19.80 -18.21 -11.80
N LYS A 98 19.50 -19.32 -11.11
CA LYS A 98 18.14 -19.59 -10.62
C LYS A 98 17.82 -18.42 -9.71
N ARG A 99 17.12 -17.42 -10.25
CA ARG A 99 16.72 -16.24 -9.50
C ARG A 99 15.90 -16.76 -8.36
N ARG A 100 16.28 -16.34 -7.16
CA ARG A 100 15.47 -16.67 -6.00
C ARG A 100 14.10 -16.03 -6.21
N PRO A 101 13.02 -16.73 -5.83
CA PRO A 101 11.70 -16.15 -5.94
C PRO A 101 11.67 -14.85 -5.14
N GLU A 102 11.28 -13.77 -5.80
CA GLU A 102 11.06 -12.48 -5.18
C GLU A 102 9.91 -12.55 -4.16
N ARG A 103 9.97 -11.70 -3.11
CA ARG A 103 9.01 -11.71 -2.00
C ARG A 103 8.52 -10.31 -1.66
N VAL A 104 7.33 -10.25 -1.07
CA VAL A 104 6.70 -9.03 -0.60
C VAL A 104 6.43 -9.14 0.89
N LEU A 105 6.67 -8.06 1.63
CA LEU A 105 6.31 -7.93 3.03
C LEU A 105 5.17 -6.93 3.17
N ILE A 106 4.04 -7.34 3.76
CA ILE A 106 2.95 -6.46 4.15
C ILE A 106 2.97 -6.35 5.66
N VAL A 107 2.98 -5.13 6.19
CA VAL A 107 2.85 -4.86 7.62
C VAL A 107 1.58 -4.06 7.84
N THR A 108 0.72 -4.55 8.72
CA THR A 108 -0.59 -3.97 8.99
C THR A 108 -0.91 -4.00 10.48
N GLY A 109 -2.07 -3.46 10.86
CA GLY A 109 -2.57 -3.39 12.23
C GLY A 109 -2.98 -4.74 12.81
N ARG A 110 -4.08 -4.74 13.57
CA ARG A 110 -4.59 -5.95 14.22
C ARG A 110 -5.12 -6.92 13.17
N LYS A 111 -4.78 -8.20 13.33
CA LYS A 111 -5.19 -9.28 12.44
C LYS A 111 -6.72 -9.38 12.29
N ASP A 112 -7.43 -9.32 13.42
CA ASP A 112 -8.88 -9.49 13.43
C ASP A 112 -9.59 -8.31 12.74
N GLU A 113 -9.10 -7.08 12.95
CA GLU A 113 -9.62 -5.88 12.31
C GLU A 113 -9.38 -5.91 10.80
N PHE A 114 -8.15 -6.23 10.37
CA PHE A 114 -7.84 -6.33 8.95
C PHE A 114 -8.68 -7.41 8.24
N TYR A 115 -8.84 -8.58 8.87
CA TYR A 115 -9.71 -9.62 8.32
C TYR A 115 -11.19 -9.23 8.29
N GLN A 116 -11.66 -8.52 9.31
CA GLN A 116 -13.03 -8.05 9.33
C GLN A 116 -13.27 -7.07 8.20
N VAL A 117 -12.39 -6.08 8.01
CA VAL A 117 -12.53 -5.09 6.93
C VAL A 117 -12.45 -5.76 5.55
N LEU A 118 -11.58 -6.75 5.34
CA LEU A 118 -11.55 -7.54 4.11
C LEU A 118 -12.86 -8.34 3.88
N GLN A 119 -13.42 -8.93 4.93
CA GLN A 119 -14.67 -9.70 4.84
C GLN A 119 -15.90 -8.80 4.63
N ASP A 120 -15.87 -7.59 5.19
CA ASP A 120 -16.93 -6.61 5.05
C ASP A 120 -16.90 -5.96 3.65
N ASP A 121 -15.72 -5.78 3.06
CA ASP A 121 -15.56 -5.30 1.69
C ASP A 121 -15.98 -6.35 0.65
N ASP A 122 -15.67 -7.64 0.88
CA ASP A 122 -16.04 -8.79 0.02
C ASP A 122 -15.83 -8.53 -1.47
N GLU A 123 -14.62 -8.07 -1.81
CA GLU A 123 -14.24 -7.74 -3.18
C GLU A 123 -14.36 -8.95 -4.11
N ASP A 124 -15.07 -8.74 -5.22
CA ASP A 124 -15.41 -9.80 -6.16
C ASP A 124 -14.19 -10.41 -6.85
N TRP A 125 -13.16 -9.60 -7.16
CA TRP A 125 -11.95 -10.09 -7.80
C TRP A 125 -11.24 -11.15 -6.94
N MET A 126 -11.09 -10.87 -5.64
CA MET A 126 -10.47 -11.79 -4.68
C MET A 126 -11.27 -13.08 -4.55
N ARG A 127 -12.61 -13.00 -4.60
CA ARG A 127 -13.50 -14.16 -4.58
C ARG A 127 -13.36 -15.01 -5.84
N ASP A 128 -13.36 -14.37 -7.01
CA ASP A 128 -13.32 -15.06 -8.30
C ASP A 128 -11.95 -15.71 -8.57
N HIS A 129 -10.86 -15.10 -8.06
CA HIS A 129 -9.48 -15.54 -8.33
C HIS A 129 -8.79 -16.22 -7.15
N GLY A 130 -9.45 -16.33 -5.99
CA GLY A 130 -8.88 -16.95 -4.78
C GLY A 130 -8.53 -18.43 -4.94
N SER A 131 -9.08 -19.10 -5.96
CA SER A 131 -8.78 -20.50 -6.29
C SER A 131 -7.77 -20.67 -7.44
N ASP A 132 -7.34 -19.59 -8.08
CA ASP A 132 -6.34 -19.66 -9.15
C ASP A 132 -4.98 -20.06 -8.57
N TYR A 133 -4.40 -21.15 -9.08
CA TYR A 133 -3.09 -21.64 -8.68
C TYR A 133 -1.99 -20.59 -8.86
N THR A 134 -2.07 -19.73 -9.87
CA THR A 134 -1.06 -18.69 -10.11
C THR A 134 -1.10 -17.61 -9.03
N VAL A 135 -2.30 -17.23 -8.59
CA VAL A 135 -2.52 -16.28 -7.49
C VAL A 135 -2.07 -16.91 -6.17
N LEU A 136 -2.47 -18.17 -5.90
CA LEU A 136 -2.08 -18.89 -4.70
C LEU A 136 -0.55 -19.08 -4.59
N ASP A 137 0.13 -19.35 -5.70
CA ASP A 137 1.58 -19.47 -5.73
C ASP A 137 2.29 -18.14 -5.42
N ARG A 138 1.76 -17.02 -5.93
CA ARG A 138 2.23 -15.67 -5.57
C ARG A 138 1.94 -15.33 -4.11
N LEU A 139 0.75 -15.63 -3.60
CA LEU A 139 0.38 -15.38 -2.20
C LEU A 139 1.29 -16.11 -1.20
N LYS A 140 1.83 -17.29 -1.55
CA LYS A 140 2.84 -17.97 -0.71
C LYS A 140 4.13 -17.17 -0.52
N ARG A 141 4.41 -16.21 -1.41
CA ARG A 141 5.59 -15.32 -1.38
C ARG A 141 5.29 -13.97 -0.72
N VAL A 142 4.05 -13.74 -0.30
CA VAL A 142 3.64 -12.58 0.49
C VAL A 142 3.70 -12.94 1.97
N ASP A 143 4.56 -12.26 2.72
CA ASP A 143 4.63 -12.35 4.18
C ASP A 143 3.79 -11.22 4.78
N ILE A 144 2.78 -11.53 5.59
CA ILE A 144 1.92 -10.54 6.24
C ILE A 144 2.19 -10.54 7.75
N ARG A 145 2.60 -9.37 8.27
CA ARG A 145 2.88 -9.14 9.68
C ARG A 145 1.82 -8.22 10.28
N TYR A 146 1.30 -8.62 11.43
CA TYR A 146 0.26 -7.90 12.14
C TYR A 146 0.84 -7.26 13.41
N CYS A 147 0.68 -5.95 13.52
CA CYS A 147 1.17 -5.15 14.64
C CYS A 147 -0.02 -4.53 15.38
N PRO A 148 -0.37 -4.99 16.60
CA PRO A 148 -1.54 -4.48 17.29
C PRO A 148 -1.38 -3.08 17.89
N SER A 149 -0.15 -2.56 17.97
CA SER A 149 0.11 -1.21 18.46
C SER A 149 1.39 -0.62 17.85
N PRO A 150 1.61 0.71 17.96
CA PRO A 150 2.83 1.36 17.50
C PRO A 150 4.11 0.76 18.09
N ALA A 151 4.08 0.41 19.38
CA ALA A 151 5.23 -0.20 20.05
C ALA A 151 5.61 -1.57 19.46
N HIS A 152 4.62 -2.38 19.05
CA HIS A 152 4.87 -3.64 18.38
C HIS A 152 5.46 -3.43 16.99
N LEU A 153 5.00 -2.41 16.27
CA LEU A 153 5.58 -2.03 14.99
C LEU A 153 7.05 -1.60 15.14
N THR A 154 7.35 -0.69 16.08
CA THR A 154 8.74 -0.29 16.36
C THR A 154 9.61 -1.48 16.71
N LEU A 155 9.12 -2.39 17.57
CA LEU A 155 9.84 -3.62 17.91
C LEU A 155 10.07 -4.47 16.66
N LEU A 156 9.05 -4.72 15.84
CA LEU A 156 9.19 -5.45 14.58
C LEU A 156 10.25 -4.80 13.68
N LEU A 157 10.15 -3.49 13.41
CA LEU A 157 11.08 -2.75 12.56
C LEU A 157 12.54 -2.83 13.05
N SER A 158 12.76 -2.89 14.36
CA SER A 158 14.09 -3.05 14.96
C SER A 158 14.64 -4.49 14.91
N LEU A 159 13.76 -5.49 14.83
CA LEU A 159 14.14 -6.90 14.78
C LEU A 159 14.20 -7.45 13.35
N LEU A 160 13.54 -6.77 12.40
CA LEU A 160 13.50 -7.14 10.99
C LEU A 160 14.93 -7.12 10.42
N THR A 161 15.47 -8.32 10.28
CA THR A 161 16.80 -8.55 9.73
C THR A 161 16.67 -9.56 8.58
N PRO A 162 17.17 -9.22 7.38
CA PRO A 162 17.25 -10.18 6.30
C PRO A 162 18.25 -11.27 6.69
N ARG A 163 17.92 -12.52 6.38
CA ARG A 163 18.81 -13.63 6.68
C ARG A 163 20.08 -13.58 5.81
N ASP A 164 21.24 -13.51 6.45
CA ASP A 164 22.52 -13.67 5.78
C ASP A 164 22.71 -15.10 5.30
N HIS A 165 22.54 -15.30 3.99
CA HIS A 165 22.66 -16.61 3.35
C HIS A 165 24.10 -17.13 3.25
N THR A 166 25.09 -16.27 3.53
CA THR A 166 26.50 -16.66 3.67
C THR A 166 26.77 -17.38 5.00
N SER A 167 25.87 -17.23 5.97
CA SER A 167 25.96 -17.94 7.24
C SER A 167 25.35 -19.34 7.08
N ALA A 168 26.21 -20.36 7.06
CA ALA A 168 25.83 -21.78 7.02
C ALA A 168 25.16 -22.27 8.32
N ALA A 169 24.85 -21.37 9.27
CA ALA A 169 24.19 -21.72 10.50
C ALA A 169 22.72 -22.14 10.22
N PRO A 170 22.29 -23.31 10.73
CA PRO A 170 20.88 -23.68 10.69
C PRO A 170 20.08 -22.60 11.43
N ALA A 171 18.98 -22.15 10.84
CA ALA A 171 18.13 -21.17 11.50
C ALA A 171 17.62 -21.78 12.81
N PRO A 172 17.63 -21.02 13.93
CA PRO A 172 16.83 -21.43 15.07
C PRO A 172 15.38 -21.56 14.60
N ALA A 173 14.74 -22.67 14.94
CA ALA A 173 13.43 -23.07 14.42
C ALA A 173 12.25 -22.11 14.74
N GLU A 174 12.53 -20.96 15.36
CA GLU A 174 11.56 -20.05 15.97
C GLU A 174 11.85 -18.56 15.71
N SER A 175 12.67 -18.21 14.71
CA SER A 175 12.95 -16.80 14.43
C SER A 175 11.81 -16.15 13.64
N THR A 176 10.66 -15.91 14.28
CA THR A 176 9.52 -15.22 13.68
C THR A 176 9.98 -13.93 12.99
N PHE A 177 10.96 -13.21 13.54
CA PHE A 177 11.42 -11.91 13.03
C PHE A 177 12.45 -11.96 11.89
N MET A 178 12.96 -13.14 11.52
CA MET A 178 13.91 -13.26 10.42
C MET A 178 13.17 -13.40 9.09
N LEU A 179 13.56 -12.60 8.11
CA LEU A 179 13.06 -12.71 6.75
C LEU A 179 13.82 -13.82 6.03
N GLU A 180 13.10 -14.75 5.39
CA GLU A 180 13.72 -15.83 4.61
C GLU A 180 14.63 -15.30 3.50
N SER A 181 14.26 -14.16 2.91
CA SER A 181 15.04 -13.39 1.94
C SER A 181 14.65 -11.91 2.04
N PRO A 182 15.52 -10.97 1.65
CA PRO A 182 15.14 -9.56 1.59
C PRO A 182 13.96 -9.37 0.61
N PRO A 183 12.85 -8.75 1.04
CA PRO A 183 11.72 -8.46 0.15
C PRO A 183 12.10 -7.39 -0.86
N GLY A 184 11.56 -7.48 -2.08
CA GLY A 184 11.72 -6.42 -3.07
C GLY A 184 10.65 -5.33 -2.97
N LEU A 185 9.54 -5.59 -2.27
CA LEU A 185 8.50 -4.63 -1.95
C LEU A 185 8.07 -4.77 -0.48
N VAL A 186 7.96 -3.64 0.21
CA VAL A 186 7.40 -3.51 1.56
C VAL A 186 6.19 -2.58 1.52
N VAL A 187 5.05 -3.07 1.98
CA VAL A 187 3.79 -2.31 2.04
C VAL A 187 3.39 -2.13 3.50
N PHE A 188 3.22 -0.88 3.94
CA PHE A 188 2.59 -0.56 5.21
C PHE A 188 1.15 -0.16 4.98
N TRP A 189 0.21 -0.87 5.62
CA TRP A 189 -1.22 -0.58 5.56
C TRP A 189 -1.71 0.01 6.88
N ASP A 190 -2.24 1.22 6.80
CA ASP A 190 -2.94 1.95 7.85
C ASP A 190 -2.12 2.11 9.14
N LEU A 191 -0.94 2.75 9.03
CA LEU A 191 -0.12 3.04 10.20
C LEU A 191 -0.78 4.09 11.09
N ALA A 192 -1.52 5.02 10.50
CA ALA A 192 -2.29 5.99 11.26
C ALA A 192 -3.38 5.30 12.10
N GLY A 193 -4.00 4.24 11.60
CA GLY A 193 -4.96 3.41 12.34
C GLY A 193 -4.43 2.89 13.69
N LEU A 194 -3.12 2.60 13.79
CA LEU A 194 -2.48 2.21 15.07
C LEU A 194 -2.57 3.30 16.16
N LEU A 195 -2.63 4.55 15.72
CA LEU A 195 -2.68 5.76 16.54
C LEU A 195 -4.11 6.31 16.69
N MET A 196 -5.08 5.71 16.01
CA MET A 196 -6.48 6.08 16.07
C MET A 196 -7.26 5.20 17.05
N GLU A 197 -8.40 5.72 17.49
CA GLU A 197 -9.43 4.99 18.21
C GLU A 197 -10.78 5.29 17.58
N TRP A 198 -11.68 4.31 17.66
CA TRP A 198 -13.07 4.53 17.32
C TRP A 198 -13.65 5.47 18.37
N GLU A 199 -14.08 6.66 17.94
CA GLU A 199 -14.84 7.53 18.81
C GLU A 199 -16.22 6.89 18.97
N GLY A 200 -16.41 6.21 20.12
CA GLY A 200 -17.71 5.69 20.49
C GLY A 200 -18.72 6.84 20.45
N MET A 201 -19.89 6.57 19.89
CA MET A 201 -21.02 7.50 19.97
C MET A 201 -21.33 7.72 21.45
N ASP A 202 -20.83 8.81 22.02
CA ASP A 202 -21.38 9.30 23.27
C ASP A 202 -22.80 9.75 22.94
N GLU A 203 -23.78 8.93 23.31
CA GLU A 203 -25.21 9.20 23.11
C GLU A 203 -25.64 10.55 23.72
N ASN A 204 -24.80 11.15 24.60
CA ASN A 204 -25.04 12.43 25.24
C ASN A 204 -24.21 13.58 24.66
N ALA A 205 -23.36 13.35 23.66
CA ALA A 205 -22.64 14.43 22.99
C ALA A 205 -23.65 15.31 22.24
N LEU A 206 -23.77 16.57 22.67
CA LEU A 206 -24.55 17.57 21.94
C LEU A 206 -24.00 17.66 20.52
N PRO A 207 -24.86 17.71 19.48
CA PRO A 207 -24.41 17.95 18.11
C PRO A 207 -23.54 19.20 18.12
N ASP A 208 -22.34 19.10 17.56
CA ASP A 208 -21.41 20.22 17.48
C ASP A 208 -22.11 21.35 16.71
N ASP A 209 -22.41 22.46 17.39
CA ASP A 209 -23.15 23.64 16.89
C ASP A 209 -22.36 24.44 15.83
N GLY A 210 -21.52 23.74 15.06
CA GLY A 210 -20.90 24.23 13.83
C GLY A 210 -21.96 24.42 12.76
N MET A 211 -22.59 25.59 12.78
CA MET A 211 -23.39 26.16 11.70
C MET A 211 -22.80 25.84 10.33
N ASP A 212 -23.47 24.98 9.57
CA ASP A 212 -23.75 25.11 8.12
C ASP A 212 -24.30 23.79 7.60
N GLY A 213 -25.63 23.67 7.47
CA GLY A 213 -26.24 22.48 6.87
C GLY A 213 -27.74 22.32 7.09
N LEU A 214 -28.52 23.20 6.50
CA LEU A 214 -29.99 23.17 6.41
C LEU A 214 -30.52 21.96 5.60
N PHE A 215 -30.16 20.71 5.89
CA PHE A 215 -30.85 19.54 5.35
C PHE A 215 -30.80 18.38 6.35
N GLY A 216 -31.83 18.32 7.20
CA GLY A 216 -32.08 17.23 8.13
C GLY A 216 -32.40 15.93 7.41
N GLY A 217 -31.42 15.05 7.37
CA GLY A 217 -31.64 13.61 7.32
C GLY A 217 -30.93 13.01 8.54
N MET A 218 -31.60 12.11 9.27
CA MET A 218 -30.96 11.23 10.24
C MET A 218 -30.01 10.28 9.49
N GLN A 219 -28.90 10.80 8.96
CA GLN A 219 -27.80 9.95 8.54
C GLN A 219 -27.25 9.36 9.83
N ALA A 220 -27.42 8.04 9.99
CA ALA A 220 -26.76 7.29 11.04
C ALA A 220 -25.29 7.70 11.02
N MET A 221 -24.86 8.43 12.06
CA MET A 221 -23.46 8.86 12.19
C MET A 221 -22.62 7.59 12.13
N GLU A 222 -21.89 7.39 11.05
CA GLU A 222 -20.98 6.26 10.99
C GLU A 222 -19.86 6.50 12.01
N PRO A 223 -19.45 5.46 12.76
CA PRO A 223 -18.42 5.60 13.76
C PRO A 223 -17.17 6.18 13.09
N LYS A 224 -16.68 7.31 13.59
CA LYS A 224 -15.56 8.04 12.99
C LYS A 224 -14.28 7.67 13.72
N LEU A 225 -13.29 7.17 12.98
CA LEU A 225 -11.94 7.01 13.50
C LEU A 225 -11.34 8.39 13.76
N ARG A 226 -10.79 8.57 14.97
CA ARG A 226 -10.08 9.79 15.35
C ARG A 226 -8.76 9.43 16.01
N PHE A 227 -7.77 10.32 15.88
CA PHE A 227 -6.52 10.16 16.62
C PHE A 227 -6.76 10.22 18.12
N LYS A 228 -6.11 9.30 18.86
CA LYS A 228 -6.11 9.31 20.32
C LYS A 228 -5.62 10.65 20.83
N LYS A 229 -6.22 11.16 21.90
CA LYS A 229 -5.88 12.48 22.48
C LYS A 229 -4.41 12.62 22.90
N SER A 230 -3.73 11.49 23.15
CA SER A 230 -2.32 11.41 23.53
C SER A 230 -1.34 11.40 22.36
N VAL A 231 -1.82 11.37 21.11
CA VAL A 231 -0.96 11.25 19.92
C VAL A 231 -0.52 12.61 19.42
N LYS A 232 0.78 12.73 19.15
CA LYS A 232 1.41 13.89 18.52
C LYS A 232 1.79 13.58 17.08
N LEU A 233 2.09 14.63 16.32
CA LEU A 233 2.64 14.49 14.98
C LEU A 233 3.96 13.69 14.98
N SER A 234 4.83 13.89 15.99
CA SER A 234 6.09 13.16 16.12
C SER A 234 5.87 11.65 16.15
N ASP A 235 4.84 11.19 16.85
CA ASP A 235 4.61 9.75 17.04
C ASP A 235 4.33 9.06 15.69
N TYR A 236 3.58 9.71 14.80
CA TYR A 236 3.34 9.21 13.45
C TYR A 236 4.58 9.32 12.56
N LEU A 237 5.26 10.47 12.57
CA LEU A 237 6.43 10.69 11.72
C LEU A 237 7.62 9.80 12.12
N ASP A 238 7.77 9.47 13.40
CA ASP A 238 8.78 8.53 13.89
C ASP A 238 8.53 7.11 13.35
N LEU A 239 7.26 6.68 13.25
CA LEU A 239 6.92 5.40 12.62
C LEU A 239 7.28 5.37 11.13
N ILE A 240 6.98 6.45 10.39
CA ILE A 240 7.31 6.56 8.96
C ILE A 240 8.84 6.60 8.76
N SER A 241 9.54 7.38 9.58
CA SER A 241 11.00 7.48 9.55
C SER A 241 11.66 6.14 9.87
N ALA A 242 11.21 5.44 10.90
CA ALA A 242 11.69 4.10 11.25
C ALA A 242 11.42 3.10 10.12
N SER A 243 10.22 3.13 9.53
CA SER A 243 9.85 2.26 8.42
C SER A 243 10.77 2.45 7.22
N ARG A 244 11.03 3.72 6.84
CA ARG A 244 11.97 4.06 5.77
C ARG A 244 13.39 3.57 6.09
N ALA A 245 13.89 3.85 7.28
CA ALA A 245 15.23 3.42 7.70
C ALA A 245 15.38 1.89 7.69
N THR A 246 14.35 1.15 8.09
CA THR A 246 14.34 -0.32 8.02
C THR A 246 14.37 -0.81 6.57
N VAL A 247 13.61 -0.20 5.65
CA VAL A 247 13.65 -0.57 4.22
C VAL A 247 14.99 -0.23 3.58
N ASP A 248 15.58 0.93 3.92
CA ASP A 248 16.92 1.30 3.46
C ASP A 248 17.97 0.30 3.97
N HIS A 249 17.86 -0.14 5.22
CA HIS A 249 18.72 -1.19 5.79
C HIS A 249 18.58 -2.52 5.04
N ILE A 250 17.34 -2.99 4.80
CA ILE A 250 17.06 -4.20 4.03
C ILE A 250 17.67 -4.08 2.62
N SER A 251 17.49 -2.94 1.95
CA SER A 251 18.04 -2.68 0.63
C SER A 251 19.57 -2.73 0.62
N SER A 252 20.21 -2.20 1.67
CA SER A 252 21.68 -2.18 1.79
C SER A 252 22.30 -3.55 2.07
N SER A 253 21.51 -4.50 2.58
CA SER A 253 22.01 -5.83 2.97
C SER A 253 22.43 -6.69 1.77
N ASP A 254 21.81 -6.48 0.61
CA ASP A 254 22.15 -7.16 -0.64
C ASP A 254 22.30 -6.15 -1.79
N PRO A 255 23.49 -5.52 -1.95
CA PRO A 255 23.73 -4.51 -2.97
C PRO A 255 23.70 -5.06 -4.40
N SER A 256 23.59 -6.39 -4.57
CA SER A 256 23.46 -7.02 -5.89
C SER A 256 22.02 -6.98 -6.42
N ARG A 257 21.05 -6.64 -5.56
CA ARG A 257 19.63 -6.55 -5.88
C ARG A 257 19.19 -5.10 -6.11
N PRO A 258 18.11 -4.90 -6.87
CA PRO A 258 17.46 -3.59 -6.90
C PRO A 258 17.03 -3.19 -5.49
N PRO A 259 16.98 -1.87 -5.20
CA PRO A 259 16.55 -1.39 -3.89
C PRO A 259 15.11 -1.83 -3.61
N THR A 260 14.85 -2.22 -2.37
CA THR A 260 13.51 -2.57 -1.90
C THR A 260 12.61 -1.34 -1.98
N GLN A 261 11.43 -1.50 -2.55
CA GLN A 261 10.45 -0.42 -2.62
C GLN A 261 9.61 -0.32 -1.36
N LEU A 262 9.29 0.91 -0.95
CA LEU A 262 8.44 1.23 0.19
C LEU A 262 7.13 1.84 -0.29
N ILE A 263 5.99 1.24 0.05
CA ILE A 263 4.68 1.83 -0.17
C ILE A 263 3.97 1.97 1.17
N VAL A 264 3.51 3.18 1.48
CA VAL A 264 2.69 3.47 2.66
C VAL A 264 1.28 3.81 2.20
N LEU A 265 0.28 3.14 2.75
CA LEU A 265 -1.12 3.30 2.40
C LEU A 265 -1.90 3.72 3.64
N GLU A 266 -2.52 4.89 3.60
CA GLU A 266 -3.20 5.50 4.75
C GLU A 266 -4.68 5.75 4.41
N PRO A 267 -5.53 4.71 4.44
CA PRO A 267 -6.94 4.81 4.05
C PRO A 267 -7.75 5.77 4.93
N ASN A 268 -7.32 5.96 6.18
CA ASN A 268 -7.99 6.78 7.19
C ASN A 268 -7.48 8.23 7.25
N LEU A 269 -6.53 8.60 6.39
CA LEU A 269 -6.02 9.97 6.30
C LEU A 269 -6.52 10.67 5.05
N ASP A 270 -6.68 11.99 5.14
CA ASP A 270 -7.02 12.86 4.01
C ASP A 270 -6.00 14.02 3.89
N ALA A 271 -6.19 14.87 2.89
CA ALA A 271 -5.35 16.07 2.67
C ALA A 271 -5.38 17.08 3.83
N HIS A 272 -6.38 16.99 4.71
CA HIS A 272 -6.65 17.94 5.79
C HIS A 272 -6.27 17.39 7.17
N SER A 273 -5.89 16.12 7.22
CA SER A 273 -5.53 15.40 8.43
C SER A 273 -4.33 16.05 9.09
N SER A 274 -4.51 16.41 10.37
CA SER A 274 -3.54 17.18 11.14
C SER A 274 -3.39 16.61 12.53
N LEU A 275 -2.19 16.73 13.09
CA LEU A 275 -1.87 16.31 14.45
C LEU A 275 -1.25 17.47 15.25
N PRO A 276 -1.44 17.51 16.57
CA PRO A 276 -0.80 18.51 17.41
C PRO A 276 0.71 18.26 17.50
N VAL A 277 1.51 19.34 17.56
CA VAL A 277 2.96 19.23 17.78
C VAL A 277 3.29 18.91 19.25
N LEU A 278 2.55 19.52 20.17
CA LEU A 278 2.71 19.34 21.61
C LEU A 278 1.37 18.93 22.21
N LEU A 279 1.42 18.05 23.21
CA LEU A 279 0.22 17.67 23.95
C LEU A 279 -0.27 18.83 24.81
N PRO A 280 -1.58 18.91 25.09
CA PRO A 280 -2.10 19.84 26.08
C PRO A 280 -1.39 19.59 27.42
N SER A 281 -0.77 20.63 27.99
CA SER A 281 -0.24 20.58 29.34
C SER A 281 -1.39 20.26 30.30
N SER A 282 -1.40 19.07 30.88
CA SER A 282 -2.38 18.63 31.88
C SER A 282 -2.14 19.28 33.25
N THR A 283 -1.81 20.57 33.28
CA THR A 283 -1.63 21.36 34.49
C THR A 283 -2.90 22.17 34.74
N ALA A 284 -3.96 21.48 35.15
CA ALA A 284 -5.15 22.09 35.75
C ALA A 284 -5.65 21.24 36.93
N THR A 285 -4.73 20.64 37.69
CA THR A 285 -4.99 20.16 39.05
C THR A 285 -4.56 21.24 40.03
N GLY A 286 -5.38 22.29 40.12
CA GLY A 286 -5.07 23.45 40.96
C GLY A 286 -6.24 24.41 41.04
N VAL A 287 -7.26 23.99 41.77
CA VAL A 287 -8.31 24.76 42.46
C VAL A 287 -8.22 26.29 42.30
N ASN A 288 -9.31 26.83 41.73
CA ASN A 288 -9.86 28.20 41.80
C ASN A 288 -9.78 29.12 40.57
N GLU A 289 -11.00 29.58 40.25
CA GLU A 289 -11.38 30.88 39.68
C GLU A 289 -11.27 31.09 38.16
N SER A 290 -12.43 30.89 37.53
CA SER A 290 -13.17 31.87 36.75
C SER A 290 -12.43 32.81 35.79
N ALA A 291 -13.01 32.85 34.59
CA ALA A 291 -12.93 33.86 33.54
C ALA A 291 -11.81 33.68 32.51
N MET A 292 -12.28 33.27 31.32
CA MET A 292 -11.57 33.18 30.04
C MET A 292 -10.57 32.04 29.97
N SER A 293 -11.09 30.84 29.66
CA SER A 293 -10.27 29.78 29.09
C SER A 293 -9.71 30.28 27.76
N SER A 294 -8.55 30.93 27.82
CA SER A 294 -7.60 30.97 26.74
C SER A 294 -7.34 29.52 26.35
N GLN A 295 -8.13 29.00 25.40
CA GLN A 295 -7.78 27.79 24.69
C GLN A 295 -6.42 28.11 24.06
N VAL A 296 -5.36 27.64 24.71
CA VAL A 296 -4.02 27.70 24.16
C VAL A 296 -4.13 27.02 22.80
N ARG A 297 -4.15 27.83 21.73
CA ARG A 297 -4.37 27.37 20.36
C ARG A 297 -3.30 26.34 20.07
N GLN A 298 -3.67 25.06 20.13
CA GLN A 298 -2.74 23.99 19.83
C GLN A 298 -2.33 24.13 18.37
N LYS A 299 -1.03 24.35 18.13
CA LYS A 299 -0.51 24.37 16.77
C LYS A 299 -0.62 22.94 16.21
N ARG A 300 -1.54 22.77 15.27
CA ARG A 300 -1.70 21.54 14.48
C ARG A 300 -0.95 21.71 13.17
N ILE A 301 -0.28 20.66 12.74
CA ILE A 301 0.43 20.61 11.46
C ILE A 301 -0.18 19.48 10.65
N LYS A 302 -0.32 19.70 9.33
CA LYS A 302 -0.85 18.69 8.42
C LYS A 302 0.12 17.52 8.33
N ILE A 303 -0.41 16.30 8.40
CA ILE A 303 0.40 15.08 8.29
C ILE A 303 1.06 15.00 6.91
N LEU A 304 0.34 15.44 5.88
CA LEU A 304 0.81 15.53 4.51
C LEU A 304 2.16 16.27 4.39
N ASP A 305 2.33 17.39 5.11
CA ASP A 305 3.56 18.18 5.07
C ASP A 305 4.74 17.41 5.69
N GLY A 306 4.49 16.65 6.76
CA GLY A 306 5.50 15.78 7.36
C GLY A 306 5.88 14.60 6.47
N LEU A 307 4.91 14.01 5.75
CA LEU A 307 5.18 12.94 4.78
C LEU A 307 6.00 13.44 3.60
N ARG A 308 5.67 14.62 3.04
CA ARG A 308 6.46 15.27 1.99
C ARG A 308 7.91 15.50 2.43
N TRP A 309 8.11 15.89 3.69
CA TRP A 309 9.44 16.07 4.25
C TRP A 309 10.23 14.75 4.32
N ILE A 310 9.60 13.66 4.74
CA ILE A 310 10.29 12.36 4.94
C ILE A 310 10.45 11.59 3.63
N LEU A 311 9.46 11.57 2.74
CA LEU A 311 9.47 10.72 1.55
C LEU A 311 9.78 11.50 0.26
N GLY A 312 9.72 12.82 0.30
CA GLY A 312 9.80 13.69 -0.88
C GLY A 312 8.43 14.13 -1.36
N GLU A 313 8.36 15.30 -1.99
CA GLU A 313 7.10 15.87 -2.46
C GLU A 313 6.46 15.01 -3.57
N GLU A 314 7.27 14.54 -4.51
CA GLU A 314 6.88 13.71 -5.64
C GLU A 314 6.36 12.32 -5.25
N ALA A 315 6.65 11.86 -4.02
CA ALA A 315 6.30 10.53 -3.54
C ALA A 315 4.86 10.42 -3.02
N ILE A 316 4.11 11.54 -2.97
CA ILE A 316 2.82 11.59 -2.28
C ILE A 316 1.66 11.59 -3.27
N GLY A 317 0.78 10.60 -3.11
CA GLY A 317 -0.54 10.52 -3.74
C GLY A 317 -1.65 10.85 -2.74
N VAL A 318 -2.69 11.53 -3.18
CA VAL A 318 -3.88 11.83 -2.37
C VAL A 318 -5.13 11.40 -3.12
N VAL A 319 -5.91 10.53 -2.48
CA VAL A 319 -7.24 10.14 -2.90
C VAL A 319 -8.24 11.06 -2.21
N SER A 320 -9.04 11.78 -3.00
CA SER A 320 -10.09 12.67 -2.50
C SER A 320 -11.43 12.33 -3.14
N PRO A 321 -12.57 12.55 -2.44
CA PRO A 321 -13.88 12.40 -3.06
C PRO A 321 -14.01 13.28 -4.31
N PHE A 322 -14.62 12.74 -5.35
CA PHE A 322 -14.88 13.43 -6.61
C PHE A 322 -16.39 13.62 -6.79
N ASP A 323 -16.85 14.86 -6.62
CA ASP A 323 -18.26 15.22 -6.77
C ASP A 323 -18.61 15.40 -8.26
N THR A 324 -19.04 14.32 -8.92
CA THR A 324 -19.68 14.44 -10.24
C THR A 324 -21.11 14.96 -10.09
N ILE A 325 -21.41 16.10 -10.72
CA ILE A 325 -22.77 16.65 -10.89
C ILE A 325 -23.62 15.78 -11.84
N ALA A 326 -23.05 14.71 -12.42
CA ALA A 326 -23.69 13.86 -13.42
C ALA A 326 -24.62 12.79 -12.81
N GLU A 327 -25.71 12.52 -13.54
CA GLU A 327 -26.93 11.78 -13.18
C GLU A 327 -26.78 10.31 -12.73
N ASP A 328 -25.56 9.79 -12.57
CA ASP A 328 -25.29 8.42 -12.13
C ASP A 328 -25.16 8.38 -10.59
N ILE A 329 -26.28 8.63 -9.90
CA ILE A 329 -26.44 8.92 -8.46
C ILE A 329 -25.92 7.80 -7.51
N HIS A 330 -25.44 6.67 -8.03
CA HIS A 330 -25.40 5.43 -7.25
C HIS A 330 -24.02 4.90 -6.82
N ALA A 331 -22.90 5.55 -7.17
CA ALA A 331 -21.56 5.04 -6.85
C ALA A 331 -20.60 6.15 -6.39
N PRO A 332 -19.96 6.03 -5.20
CA PRO A 332 -18.88 6.93 -4.81
C PRO A 332 -17.75 6.95 -5.84
N GLN A 333 -17.27 8.15 -6.17
CA GLN A 333 -16.12 8.36 -7.04
C GLN A 333 -15.05 9.11 -6.27
N PHE A 334 -13.80 8.78 -6.60
CA PHE A 334 -12.62 9.38 -6.01
C PHE A 334 -11.65 9.77 -7.11
N GLN A 335 -10.87 10.81 -6.86
CA GLN A 335 -9.76 11.23 -7.68
C GLN A 335 -8.46 10.97 -6.92
N LEU A 336 -7.48 10.38 -7.59
CA LEU A 336 -6.12 10.17 -7.12
C LEU A 336 -5.19 11.13 -7.85
N ASP A 337 -4.60 12.03 -7.09
CA ASP A 337 -3.64 13.03 -7.58
C ASP A 337 -2.25 12.77 -6.99
N PHE A 338 -1.22 12.80 -7.83
CA PHE A 338 0.19 12.78 -7.40
C PHE A 338 0.81 14.17 -7.53
N ALA A 339 1.55 14.59 -6.52
CA ALA A 339 2.21 15.91 -6.55
C ALA A 339 3.27 16.03 -7.65
N ALA A 340 3.91 14.92 -8.03
CA ALA A 340 4.87 14.88 -9.13
C ALA A 340 4.27 15.21 -10.51
N ASP A 341 2.95 15.06 -10.63
CA ASP A 341 2.28 14.99 -11.91
C ASP A 341 0.85 15.53 -11.81
N PRO A 342 0.71 16.85 -11.61
CA PRO A 342 -0.58 17.50 -11.40
C PRO A 342 -1.49 17.45 -12.65
N GLU A 343 -0.94 17.09 -13.81
CA GLU A 343 -1.71 16.95 -15.05
C GLU A 343 -2.40 15.58 -15.15
N THR A 344 -2.03 14.62 -14.30
CA THR A 344 -2.51 13.25 -14.37
C THR A 344 -3.35 12.90 -13.15
N THR A 345 -4.59 13.36 -13.17
CA THR A 345 -5.62 12.88 -12.23
C THR A 345 -6.13 11.52 -12.69
N CYS A 346 -6.08 10.53 -11.80
CA CYS A 346 -6.65 9.21 -12.04
C CYS A 346 -7.98 9.09 -11.31
N TYR A 347 -8.99 8.50 -11.93
CA TYR A 347 -10.32 8.36 -11.32
C TYR A 347 -10.56 6.94 -10.85
N ILE A 348 -11.13 6.80 -9.66
CA ILE A 348 -11.48 5.53 -9.02
C ILE A 348 -12.98 5.54 -8.78
N LYS A 349 -13.67 4.50 -9.21
CA LYS A 349 -15.10 4.30 -8.96
C LYS A 349 -15.30 3.13 -8.02
N GLN A 350 -16.13 3.33 -7.00
CA GLN A 350 -16.54 2.28 -6.08
C GLN A 350 -17.99 1.88 -6.38
N ARG A 351 -18.21 0.63 -6.78
CA ARG A 351 -19.55 0.10 -7.10
C ARG A 351 -19.93 -1.02 -6.14
N ARG A 352 -21.22 -1.13 -5.83
CA ARG A 352 -21.76 -2.33 -5.17
C ARG A 352 -21.68 -3.53 -6.10
N CYS A 353 -21.27 -4.68 -5.58
CA CYS A 353 -21.31 -5.95 -6.30
C CYS A 353 -22.08 -7.02 -5.50
N GLY A 354 -22.37 -8.15 -6.16
CA GLY A 354 -22.97 -9.29 -5.49
C GLY A 354 -22.06 -9.80 -4.39
N ARG A 355 -22.67 -10.26 -3.30
CA ARG A 355 -22.00 -10.83 -2.14
C ARG A 355 -21.75 -12.32 -2.34
N GLY A 356 -20.63 -12.82 -1.82
CA GLY A 356 -20.37 -14.26 -1.79
C GLY A 356 -21.33 -14.97 -0.83
N GLU A 357 -21.72 -16.21 -1.17
CA GLU A 357 -22.59 -17.06 -0.34
C GLU A 357 -22.04 -17.31 1.08
N TRP A 358 -20.73 -17.12 1.27
CA TRP A 358 -20.00 -17.38 2.51
C TRP A 358 -19.68 -16.11 3.31
N ALA A 359 -20.07 -14.93 2.82
CA ALA A 359 -19.86 -13.68 3.54
C ALA A 359 -20.87 -13.59 4.71
N ARG A 360 -20.48 -12.93 5.81
CA ARG A 360 -21.38 -12.69 6.95
C ARG A 360 -22.66 -12.00 6.46
N PRO A 361 -23.88 -12.37 6.86
CA PRO A 361 -25.08 -11.65 6.41
C PRO A 361 -25.00 -10.15 6.73
N ALA A 362 -25.59 -9.30 5.89
CA ALA A 362 -25.56 -7.85 6.12
C ALA A 362 -26.35 -7.56 7.40
N LEU A 363 -25.73 -6.87 8.36
CA LEU A 363 -26.35 -6.55 9.65
C LEU A 363 -27.52 -5.54 9.53
N ARG A 364 -27.69 -4.87 8.38
CA ARG A 364 -28.80 -3.93 8.16
C ARG A 364 -30.03 -4.67 7.61
N GLU A 365 -30.94 -5.01 8.52
CA GLU A 365 -32.33 -5.33 8.19
C GLU A 365 -33.00 -4.10 7.56
N GLY A 366 -33.11 -4.06 6.23
CA GLY A 366 -33.81 -2.97 5.55
C GLY A 366 -33.59 -2.86 4.04
N ASP A 367 -32.45 -3.30 3.52
CA ASP A 367 -32.20 -3.32 2.07
C ASP A 367 -32.84 -4.58 1.46
N THR A 368 -34.09 -4.44 0.99
CA THR A 368 -34.84 -5.47 0.28
C THR A 368 -34.34 -5.74 -1.16
N ASP A 369 -33.30 -5.05 -1.62
CA ASP A 369 -32.63 -5.35 -2.88
C ASP A 369 -31.46 -6.31 -2.64
N GLY A 370 -31.74 -7.59 -2.89
CA GLY A 370 -30.96 -8.75 -2.46
C GLY A 370 -29.45 -8.70 -2.67
N ASP A 371 -28.72 -9.37 -1.77
CA ASP A 371 -27.34 -9.84 -1.90
C ASP A 371 -26.27 -8.84 -2.37
N ARG A 372 -26.52 -7.52 -2.41
CA ARG A 372 -25.52 -6.49 -2.77
C ARG A 372 -24.73 -6.03 -1.56
N GLY A 373 -23.93 -6.94 -0.99
CA GLY A 373 -23.10 -6.65 0.19
C GLY A 373 -21.68 -6.19 -0.11
N GLY A 374 -21.08 -6.68 -1.19
CA GLY A 374 -19.67 -6.42 -1.50
C GLY A 374 -19.45 -5.11 -2.26
N TRP A 375 -18.17 -4.74 -2.34
CA TRP A 375 -17.69 -3.57 -3.09
C TRP A 375 -16.72 -4.00 -4.19
N ARG A 376 -16.81 -3.31 -5.31
CA ARG A 376 -15.84 -3.39 -6.40
C ARG A 376 -15.22 -2.01 -6.59
N TRP A 377 -13.90 -1.98 -6.61
CA TRP A 377 -13.13 -0.77 -6.90
C TRP A 377 -12.51 -0.89 -8.29
N GLU A 378 -12.72 0.10 -9.15
CA GLU A 378 -12.28 0.09 -10.53
C GLU A 378 -11.73 1.45 -10.96
N TRP A 379 -10.83 1.45 -11.95
CA TRP A 379 -10.36 2.67 -12.60
C TRP A 379 -11.43 3.17 -13.59
N ALA A 380 -11.72 4.47 -13.55
CA ALA A 380 -12.76 5.12 -14.35
C ALA A 380 -12.21 5.95 -15.51
#